data_AF-A0A7M3YP34-F1
#
_entry.id   AF-A0A7M3YP34-F1
#
_cell.length_a   1.000
_cell.length_b   1.000
_cell.length_c   1.000
_cell.angle_alpha   90.00
_cell.angle_beta   90.00
_cell.angle_gamma   90.00
#
_symmetry.space_group_name_H-M   'P 1'
#
loop_
_entity.id
_entity.type
_entity.pdbx_description
1 polymer ?
#
loop_
_entity_poly.entity_id
_entity_poly.type
_entity_poly.pdbx_seq_one_letter_code
_entity_poly.pdbx_strand_id
1 'polypeptide(L)'
;MSVLPSGTMPWDSDPLHLQPSKGYLRVRRVNRAIMETWFREISTVDVDTLPEEGGIIYTAWHPGGLIDPMLMMAALPGGLTFTAKSTLFNIPILSRIMKWINVQPVQRSQDSDASPEERKKANSKLVDTLAELVANGERIVIFPEGMSHTEAYAVELKTGAARILLEAHRRANKGGKPAPNIVPIGLHYSDQHRFRERVSMQINRAVETPPMPNREGAPKPTQEELVEHGDVAHDRAWCRHVTSMLQTEINRISHAQESWEDRELVWRARRMIHTIRSGENVSKIGYNEAVMGSRRVRAAWQYFSVHDPQRTEEIETKFKSHHEEMERIQLRSWELQDREKKISKKAFIKNFAFWVWSASWMLGFVTWSAMIATGAPYLFVRMFVARKARKEENKAGIGSMKLLYSIGLYPIWWLFCAVSLGWFIASVSSPLQDFKLPGMILPVLAAIPWPLVSAILLLWWPVSARLHLKLYQRLSKSWKNLRLWFKLRSGQIEWDSLIHSHRSIATEMASIGSGLVLPGDPDWNEPPIGKDDWEMVRTRAS
;
A
#
# COMPACT_ATOMS: atom_id res chain seq x y z
N MET A 1 2.20 -22.83 12.99
CA MET A 1 2.53 -21.48 13.47
C MET A 1 1.33 -20.91 14.21
N SER A 2 1.48 -20.60 15.49
CA SER A 2 0.41 -20.14 16.37
C SER A 2 -0.11 -18.77 15.95
N VAL A 3 -1.42 -18.65 15.79
CA VAL A 3 -2.12 -17.39 15.56
C VAL A 3 -2.01 -16.55 16.84
N LEU A 4 -1.13 -15.54 16.83
CA LEU A 4 -1.06 -14.56 17.92
C LEU A 4 -2.33 -13.67 17.91
N PRO A 5 -2.90 -13.35 19.09
CA PRO A 5 -4.08 -12.50 19.18
C PRO A 5 -3.76 -11.04 18.82
N SER A 6 -4.77 -10.37 18.27
CA SER A 6 -4.80 -9.00 17.77
C SER A 6 -4.32 -7.94 18.76
N GLY A 7 -3.48 -7.00 18.30
CA GLY A 7 -3.31 -5.71 18.95
C GLY A 7 -2.41 -4.73 18.18
N THR A 8 -1.20 -5.16 17.86
CA THR A 8 -0.17 -4.34 17.19
C THR A 8 0.74 -5.29 16.41
N MET A 9 1.09 -4.96 15.18
CA MET A 9 2.16 -5.67 14.47
C MET A 9 3.44 -5.56 15.31
N PRO A 10 4.09 -6.67 15.69
CA PRO A 10 5.44 -6.60 16.23
C PRO A 10 6.34 -6.15 15.09
N TRP A 11 6.60 -4.85 15.02
CA TRP A 11 7.62 -4.32 14.12
C TRP A 11 8.98 -4.84 14.56
N ASP A 12 9.82 -5.24 13.62
CA ASP A 12 11.15 -5.75 13.93
C ASP A 12 12.01 -4.73 14.70
N SER A 13 12.87 -5.26 15.56
CA SER A 13 13.83 -4.47 16.34
C SER A 13 14.97 -3.98 15.45
N ASP A 14 15.49 -2.80 15.77
CA ASP A 14 16.68 -2.28 15.08
C ASP A 14 17.92 -3.09 15.46
N PRO A 15 18.76 -3.50 14.48
CA PRO A 15 20.04 -4.12 14.75
C PRO A 15 20.92 -3.23 15.64
N LEU A 16 21.75 -3.83 16.50
CA LEU A 16 22.63 -3.10 17.41
C LEU A 16 23.59 -2.16 16.68
N HIS A 17 24.04 -2.54 15.47
CA HIS A 17 24.93 -1.74 14.64
C HIS A 17 24.20 -0.60 13.87
N LEU A 18 22.86 -0.55 13.91
CA LEU A 18 22.04 0.44 13.19
C LEU A 18 21.02 1.10 14.11
N GLN A 19 21.49 1.86 15.09
CA GLN A 19 20.63 2.56 16.04
C GLN A 19 20.19 3.92 15.48
N PRO A 20 18.88 4.13 15.21
CA PRO A 20 18.40 5.42 14.71
C PRO A 20 18.50 6.51 15.78
N SER A 21 18.53 7.76 15.34
CA SER A 21 18.50 8.91 16.27
C SER A 21 17.21 8.92 17.11
N LYS A 22 17.27 9.53 18.31
CA LYS A 22 16.07 9.72 19.15
C LYS A 22 14.96 10.48 18.43
N GLY A 23 15.32 11.41 17.54
CA GLY A 23 14.38 12.14 16.69
C GLY A 23 13.66 11.21 15.71
N TYR A 24 14.43 10.37 15.02
CA TYR A 24 13.90 9.36 14.11
C TYR A 24 12.93 8.40 14.82
N LEU A 25 13.32 7.88 15.99
CA LEU A 25 12.48 6.95 16.76
C LEU A 25 11.14 7.58 17.21
N ARG A 26 11.14 8.86 17.57
CA ARG A 26 9.90 9.59 17.92
C ARG A 26 8.98 9.71 16.71
N VAL A 27 9.51 10.11 15.55
CA VAL A 27 8.73 10.22 14.31
C VAL A 27 8.23 8.84 13.87
N ARG A 28 9.09 7.80 13.93
CA ARG A 28 8.71 6.43 13.60
C ARG A 28 7.56 5.90 14.46
N ARG A 29 7.55 6.20 15.76
CA ARG A 29 6.45 5.80 16.66
C ARG A 29 5.11 6.39 16.21
N VAL A 30 5.09 7.69 15.90
CA VAL A 30 3.88 8.35 15.38
C VAL A 30 3.48 7.76 14.03
N ASN A 31 4.46 7.56 13.15
CA ASN A 31 4.26 6.98 11.84
C ASN A 31 3.68 5.55 11.89
N ARG A 32 4.19 4.68 12.77
CA ARG A 32 3.64 3.33 13.01
C ARG A 32 2.18 3.38 13.42
N ALA A 33 1.81 4.26 14.36
CA ALA A 33 0.41 4.44 14.76
C ALA A 33 -0.48 4.93 13.61
N ILE A 34 0.05 5.82 12.75
CA ILE A 34 -0.66 6.26 11.54
C ILE A 34 -0.86 5.11 10.56
N MET A 35 0.18 4.31 10.28
CA MET A 35 0.10 3.17 9.36
C MET A 35 -0.87 2.08 9.86
N GLU A 36 -0.83 1.73 11.15
CA GLU A 36 -1.77 0.78 11.78
C GLU A 36 -3.23 1.30 11.80
N THR A 37 -3.41 2.62 11.75
CA THR A 37 -4.73 3.23 11.60
C THR A 37 -5.17 3.23 10.13
N TRP A 38 -4.26 3.59 9.21
CA TRP A 38 -4.52 3.68 7.78
C TRP A 38 -4.81 2.33 7.14
N PHE A 39 -4.04 1.30 7.50
CA PHE A 39 -4.24 -0.06 7.03
C PHE A 39 -4.93 -0.91 8.10
N ARG A 40 -5.79 -1.84 7.67
CA ARG A 40 -6.35 -2.84 8.58
C ARG A 40 -5.48 -4.07 8.77
N GLU A 41 -4.54 -4.26 7.86
CA GLU A 41 -3.65 -5.39 7.77
C GLU A 41 -2.38 -4.92 7.08
N ILE A 42 -1.26 -5.10 7.75
CA ILE A 42 0.08 -4.83 7.24
C ILE A 42 0.82 -6.16 7.35
N SER A 43 1.53 -6.56 6.32
CA SER A 43 2.38 -7.75 6.33
C SER A 43 3.75 -7.38 5.82
N THR A 44 4.79 -7.83 6.54
CA THR A 44 6.19 -7.74 6.15
C THR A 44 6.67 -9.15 5.88
N VAL A 45 7.29 -9.35 4.71
CA VAL A 45 7.73 -10.68 4.25
C VAL A 45 9.24 -10.63 4.06
N ASP A 46 9.94 -11.62 4.62
CA ASP A 46 11.38 -11.86 4.46
C ASP A 46 12.31 -10.75 4.99
N VAL A 47 11.92 -10.07 6.08
CA VAL A 47 12.76 -9.02 6.71
C VAL A 47 14.08 -9.58 7.24
N ASP A 48 14.08 -10.83 7.67
CA ASP A 48 15.22 -11.60 8.15
C ASP A 48 16.25 -11.94 7.06
N THR A 49 15.91 -11.75 5.78
CA THR A 49 16.82 -11.98 4.64
C THR A 49 17.69 -10.76 4.29
N LEU A 50 17.53 -9.65 5.02
CA LEU A 50 18.32 -8.44 4.80
C LEU A 50 19.82 -8.71 5.03
N PRO A 51 20.72 -8.19 4.17
CA PRO A 51 22.16 -8.29 4.41
C PRO A 51 22.56 -7.75 5.80
N GLU A 52 23.37 -8.54 6.52
CA GLU A 52 23.88 -8.17 7.84
C GLU A 52 25.05 -7.19 7.77
N GLU A 53 25.81 -7.22 6.67
CA GLU A 53 26.97 -6.36 6.42
C GLU A 53 26.76 -5.42 5.24
N GLY A 54 27.47 -4.29 5.28
CA GLY A 54 27.43 -3.27 4.23
C GLY A 54 26.17 -2.39 4.30
N GLY A 55 26.25 -1.22 3.66
CA GLY A 55 25.08 -0.34 3.56
C GLY A 55 24.04 -0.91 2.60
N ILE A 56 22.78 -0.47 2.74
CA ILE A 56 21.68 -0.95 1.90
C ILE A 56 21.01 0.21 1.17
N ILE A 57 20.88 0.09 -0.14
CA ILE A 57 20.03 0.93 -0.97
C ILE A 57 18.72 0.18 -1.20
N TYR A 58 17.66 0.56 -0.50
CA TYR A 58 16.34 0.04 -0.78
C TYR A 58 15.76 0.71 -2.02
N THR A 59 15.23 -0.09 -2.94
CA THR A 59 14.56 0.41 -4.14
C THR A 59 13.15 -0.13 -4.24
N ALA A 60 12.19 0.71 -4.62
CA ALA A 60 10.80 0.32 -4.77
C ALA A 60 10.14 1.14 -5.87
N TRP A 61 9.10 0.59 -6.49
CA TRP A 61 8.12 1.39 -7.24
C TRP A 61 7.31 2.29 -6.29
N HIS A 62 6.68 3.36 -6.81
CA HIS A 62 6.11 4.43 -5.96
C HIS A 62 4.61 4.73 -6.17
N PRO A 63 3.70 3.75 -5.97
CA PRO A 63 2.27 3.92 -6.26
C PRO A 63 1.48 4.70 -5.18
N GLY A 64 1.97 4.76 -3.93
CA GLY A 64 1.24 5.31 -2.79
C GLY A 64 1.58 6.76 -2.44
N GLY A 65 2.56 7.37 -3.12
CA GLY A 65 3.09 8.68 -2.75
C GLY A 65 3.68 8.63 -1.33
N LEU A 66 3.39 9.61 -0.47
CA LEU A 66 3.90 9.68 0.91
C LEU A 66 3.64 8.41 1.75
N ILE A 67 2.60 7.64 1.45
CA ILE A 67 2.30 6.39 2.16
C ILE A 67 3.44 5.38 2.00
N ASP A 68 4.13 5.34 0.87
CA ASP A 68 5.23 4.39 0.61
C ASP A 68 6.44 4.60 1.56
N PRO A 69 7.08 5.79 1.62
CA PRO A 69 8.18 6.02 2.55
C PRO A 69 7.72 5.95 4.01
N MET A 70 6.47 6.31 4.32
CA MET A 70 5.91 6.12 5.66
C MET A 70 5.85 4.63 6.02
N LEU A 71 5.36 3.78 5.12
CA LEU A 71 5.31 2.34 5.37
C LEU A 71 6.72 1.75 5.54
N MET A 72 7.65 2.10 4.65
CA MET A 72 9.04 1.63 4.72
C MET A 72 9.72 2.08 6.03
N MET A 73 9.53 3.33 6.47
CA MET A 73 10.05 3.82 7.74
C MET A 73 9.44 3.10 8.95
N ALA A 74 8.17 2.71 8.88
CA ALA A 74 7.51 1.98 9.94
C ALA A 74 8.05 0.54 10.06
N ALA A 75 8.29 -0.09 8.90
CA ALA A 75 8.51 -1.52 8.75
C ALA A 75 9.98 -1.95 8.74
N LEU A 76 10.86 -1.22 8.04
CA LEU A 76 12.26 -1.66 7.88
C LEU A 76 13.10 -1.32 9.13
N PRO A 77 14.06 -2.19 9.50
CA PRO A 77 14.95 -1.95 10.62
C PRO A 77 15.99 -0.86 10.32
N GLY A 78 16.41 -0.15 11.36
CA GLY A 78 17.44 0.87 11.33
C GLY A 78 16.92 2.26 10.96
N GLY A 79 17.85 3.23 10.90
CA GLY A 79 17.57 4.58 10.43
C GLY A 79 17.61 4.61 8.91
N LEU A 80 16.52 5.08 8.29
CA LEU A 80 16.44 5.21 6.84
C LEU A 80 16.62 6.67 6.42
N THR A 81 17.52 6.89 5.46
CA THR A 81 17.66 8.17 4.77
C THR A 81 16.85 8.15 3.48
N PHE A 82 15.90 9.09 3.36
CA PHE A 82 15.04 9.22 2.18
C PHE A 82 15.47 10.41 1.31
N THR A 83 15.11 10.39 0.04
CA THR A 83 15.17 11.58 -0.83
C THR A 83 13.77 12.14 -1.09
N ALA A 84 13.57 13.45 -0.94
CA ALA A 84 12.28 14.09 -1.19
C ALA A 84 12.39 15.38 -2.01
N LYS A 85 11.30 15.76 -2.70
CA LYS A 85 11.22 16.99 -3.50
C LYS A 85 11.68 18.20 -2.68
N SER A 86 12.62 18.97 -3.22
CA SER A 86 13.21 20.15 -2.55
C SER A 86 12.16 21.17 -2.07
N THR A 87 11.06 21.37 -2.79
CA THR A 87 10.01 22.34 -2.42
C THR A 87 9.31 21.99 -1.10
N LEU A 88 9.32 20.72 -0.66
CA LEU A 88 8.72 20.33 0.62
C LEU A 88 9.47 20.96 1.80
N PHE A 89 10.76 21.31 1.62
CA PHE A 89 11.58 21.94 2.65
C PHE A 89 11.23 23.41 2.90
N ASN A 90 10.42 24.02 2.02
CA ASN A 90 9.90 25.38 2.19
C ASN A 90 8.75 25.45 3.20
N ILE A 91 8.18 24.30 3.61
CA ILE A 91 7.10 24.22 4.59
C ILE A 91 7.73 24.11 5.99
N PRO A 92 7.59 25.12 6.90
CA PRO A 92 8.40 25.20 8.12
C PRO A 92 8.30 23.99 9.06
N ILE A 93 7.09 23.50 9.31
CA ILE A 93 6.86 22.35 10.21
C ILE A 93 7.37 21.06 9.56
N LEU A 94 7.08 20.86 8.28
CA LEU A 94 7.51 19.69 7.53
C LEU A 94 9.03 19.62 7.42
N SER A 95 9.70 20.75 7.17
CA SER A 95 11.16 20.87 7.11
C SER A 95 11.84 20.43 8.40
N ARG A 96 11.26 20.78 9.57
CA ARG A 96 11.77 20.31 10.87
C ARG A 96 11.65 18.80 11.03
N ILE A 97 10.49 18.23 10.66
CA ILE A 97 10.28 16.78 10.72
C ILE A 97 11.25 16.06 9.80
N MET A 98 11.39 16.52 8.55
CA MET A 98 12.30 15.95 7.55
C MET A 98 13.76 15.93 8.01
N LYS A 99 14.22 16.98 8.71
CA LYS A 99 15.55 17.02 9.33
C LYS A 99 15.73 15.99 10.43
N TRP A 100 14.69 15.71 11.24
CA TRP A 100 14.77 14.68 12.29
C TRP A 100 14.86 13.25 11.75
N ILE A 101 14.41 13.03 10.51
CA ILE A 101 14.42 11.73 9.84
C ILE A 101 15.43 11.65 8.69
N ASN A 102 16.45 12.53 8.68
CA ASN A 102 17.53 12.56 7.70
C ASN A 102 17.09 12.57 6.23
N VAL A 103 15.99 13.24 5.89
CA VAL A 103 15.56 13.35 4.48
C VAL A 103 16.46 14.33 3.74
N GLN A 104 16.98 13.90 2.58
CA GLN A 104 17.81 14.70 1.68
C GLN A 104 16.97 15.33 0.55
N PRO A 105 17.18 16.61 0.20
CA PRO A 105 16.45 17.27 -0.88
C PRO A 105 16.97 16.82 -2.25
N VAL A 106 16.06 16.46 -3.16
CA VAL A 106 16.36 16.18 -4.57
C VAL A 106 15.73 17.22 -5.50
N GLN A 107 16.48 17.68 -6.50
CA GLN A 107 15.99 18.59 -7.53
C GLN A 107 15.54 17.81 -8.77
N ARG A 108 14.25 17.90 -9.10
CA ARG A 108 13.64 17.26 -10.27
C ARG A 108 13.40 18.30 -11.36
N SER A 109 13.56 17.91 -12.62
CA SER A 109 13.37 18.77 -13.81
C SER A 109 12.04 19.52 -13.80
N GLN A 110 10.97 18.83 -13.42
CA GLN A 110 9.60 19.33 -13.38
C GLN A 110 9.27 20.23 -12.18
N ASP A 111 10.17 20.33 -11.20
CA ASP A 111 9.88 20.85 -9.87
C ASP A 111 10.72 22.09 -9.50
N SER A 112 11.70 22.45 -10.33
CA SER A 112 12.66 23.52 -10.05
C SER A 112 12.78 24.49 -11.22
N ASP A 113 12.70 25.78 -10.93
CA ASP A 113 13.09 26.86 -11.85
C ASP A 113 14.63 26.99 -11.99
N ALA A 114 15.38 26.15 -11.26
CA ALA A 114 16.83 26.09 -11.30
C ALA A 114 17.36 25.65 -12.67
N SER A 115 18.50 26.22 -13.07
CA SER A 115 19.11 25.89 -14.36
C SER A 115 19.51 24.41 -14.43
N PRO A 116 19.60 23.81 -15.64
CA PRO A 116 20.09 22.44 -15.80
C PRO A 116 21.44 22.17 -15.11
N GLU A 117 22.34 23.16 -15.11
CA GLU A 117 23.66 23.05 -14.49
C GLU A 117 23.60 23.05 -12.95
N GLU A 118 22.82 23.95 -12.36
CA GLU A 118 22.62 24.02 -10.91
C GLU A 118 22.03 22.71 -10.39
N ARG A 119 21.03 22.18 -11.09
CA ARG A 119 20.41 20.90 -10.78
C ARG A 119 21.37 19.72 -10.92
N LYS A 120 22.21 19.72 -11.96
CA LYS A 120 23.26 18.71 -12.12
C LYS A 120 24.23 18.74 -10.95
N LYS A 121 24.70 19.94 -10.56
CA LYS A 121 25.62 20.13 -9.43
C LYS A 121 25.01 19.69 -8.09
N ALA A 122 23.77 20.10 -7.83
CA ALA A 122 23.03 19.72 -6.61
C ALA A 122 22.82 18.20 -6.53
N ASN A 123 22.40 17.57 -7.63
CA ASN A 123 22.16 16.13 -7.68
C ASN A 123 23.47 15.32 -7.60
N SER A 124 24.59 15.82 -8.14
CA SER A 124 25.91 15.18 -7.93
C SER A 124 26.30 15.20 -6.44
N LYS A 125 26.16 16.34 -5.75
CA LYS A 125 26.42 16.43 -4.31
C LYS A 125 25.51 15.50 -3.49
N LEU A 126 24.26 15.33 -3.91
CA LEU A 126 23.34 14.38 -3.30
C LEU A 126 23.83 12.94 -3.47
N VAL A 127 24.24 12.55 -4.68
CA VAL A 127 24.83 11.23 -4.95
C VAL A 127 26.05 11.01 -4.06
N ASP A 128 26.94 11.99 -3.95
CA ASP A 128 28.11 11.89 -3.06
C ASP A 128 27.70 11.71 -1.61
N THR A 129 26.73 12.48 -1.11
CA THR A 129 26.28 12.36 0.28
C THR A 129 25.70 10.97 0.54
N LEU A 130 24.82 10.48 -0.33
CA LEU A 130 24.18 9.18 -0.17
C LEU A 130 25.17 8.02 -0.31
N ALA A 131 26.12 8.12 -1.24
CA ALA A 131 27.15 7.10 -1.42
C ALA A 131 28.07 7.00 -0.19
N GLU A 132 28.37 8.12 0.47
CA GLU A 132 29.12 8.13 1.73
C GLU A 132 28.37 7.41 2.85
N LEU A 133 27.08 7.70 3.04
CA LEU A 133 26.25 7.03 4.04
C LEU A 133 26.22 5.51 3.81
N VAL A 134 25.96 5.10 2.56
CA VAL A 134 25.88 3.69 2.18
C VAL A 134 27.25 3.00 2.33
N ALA A 135 28.35 3.64 1.93
CA ALA A 135 29.70 3.08 2.14
C ALA A 135 30.04 2.89 3.63
N ASN A 136 29.40 3.65 4.51
CA ASN A 136 29.57 3.59 5.96
C ASN A 136 28.60 2.60 6.65
N GLY A 137 27.83 1.81 5.89
CA GLY A 137 26.90 0.82 6.43
C GLY A 137 25.47 1.35 6.64
N GLU A 138 25.18 2.61 6.31
CA GLU A 138 23.84 3.15 6.50
C GLU A 138 22.85 2.67 5.42
N ARG A 139 21.56 2.90 5.69
CA ARG A 139 20.45 2.46 4.85
C ARG A 139 19.73 3.66 4.23
N ILE A 140 19.56 3.63 2.91
CA ILE A 140 18.86 4.67 2.17
C ILE A 140 17.68 4.09 1.40
N VAL A 141 16.71 4.93 1.06
CA VAL A 141 15.56 4.58 0.22
C VAL A 141 15.54 5.46 -1.01
N ILE A 142 15.50 4.83 -2.19
CA ILE A 142 15.39 5.49 -3.50
C ILE A 142 14.19 4.91 -4.25
N PHE A 143 13.36 5.78 -4.80
CA PHE A 143 12.32 5.41 -5.77
C PHE A 143 12.85 5.74 -7.18
N PRO A 144 13.41 4.75 -7.92
CA PRO A 144 14.23 5.02 -9.10
C PRO A 144 13.46 5.59 -10.30
N GLU A 145 12.13 5.50 -10.33
CA GLU A 145 11.25 6.19 -11.30
C GLU A 145 11.42 7.73 -11.21
N GLY A 146 11.73 8.23 -10.00
CA GLY A 146 11.84 9.65 -9.73
C GLY A 146 10.53 10.42 -9.92
N MET A 147 9.38 9.74 -9.81
CA MET A 147 8.01 10.27 -9.74
C MET A 147 7.09 9.26 -9.06
N SER A 148 5.91 9.68 -8.59
CA SER A 148 4.83 8.76 -8.21
C SER A 148 3.86 8.66 -9.38
N HIS A 149 3.39 7.47 -9.73
CA HIS A 149 2.44 7.27 -10.83
C HIS A 149 1.30 6.32 -10.44
N THR A 150 0.28 6.25 -11.28
CA THR A 150 -0.87 5.34 -11.13
C THR A 150 -0.88 4.20 -12.14
N GLU A 151 0.20 4.01 -12.89
CA GLU A 151 0.32 2.87 -13.83
C GLU A 151 0.36 1.50 -13.13
N ALA A 152 0.02 0.45 -13.87
CA ALA A 152 0.00 -0.93 -13.39
C ALA A 152 1.39 -1.60 -13.39
N TYR A 153 2.41 -0.90 -13.89
CA TYR A 153 3.82 -1.32 -14.03
C TYR A 153 4.75 -0.17 -13.60
N ALA A 154 6.03 -0.45 -13.33
CA ALA A 154 6.99 0.60 -13.00
C ALA A 154 7.44 1.35 -14.26
N VAL A 155 7.41 2.68 -14.21
CA VAL A 155 7.92 3.56 -15.28
C VAL A 155 9.44 3.40 -15.43
N GLU A 156 10.00 3.89 -16.55
CA GLU A 156 11.45 3.87 -16.82
C GLU A 156 12.28 4.37 -15.64
N LEU A 157 13.18 3.52 -15.15
CA LEU A 157 14.06 3.81 -14.03
C LEU A 157 15.20 4.74 -14.43
N LYS A 158 15.54 5.68 -13.54
CA LYS A 158 16.70 6.55 -13.67
C LYS A 158 17.94 5.90 -13.05
N THR A 159 19.11 6.26 -13.58
CA THR A 159 20.42 5.72 -13.16
C THR A 159 20.89 6.14 -11.76
N GLY A 160 20.11 6.93 -11.01
CA GLY A 160 20.50 7.50 -9.72
C GLY A 160 20.90 6.44 -8.69
N ALA A 161 20.11 5.37 -8.55
CA ALA A 161 20.40 4.28 -7.61
C ALA A 161 21.72 3.56 -7.96
N ALA A 162 21.93 3.27 -9.25
CA ALA A 162 23.15 2.62 -9.73
C ALA A 162 24.39 3.51 -9.54
N ARG A 163 24.27 4.82 -9.77
CA ARG A 163 25.37 5.78 -9.53
C ARG A 163 25.76 5.87 -8.05
N ILE A 164 24.78 5.88 -7.15
CA ILE A 164 25.04 5.84 -5.70
C ILE A 164 25.73 4.54 -5.31
N LEU A 165 25.26 3.40 -5.83
CA LEU A 165 25.82 2.09 -5.56
C LEU A 165 27.28 1.97 -6.03
N LEU A 166 27.58 2.46 -7.24
CA LEU A 166 28.93 2.44 -7.82
C LEU A 166 29.91 3.24 -6.96
N GLU A 167 29.52 4.46 -6.58
CA GLU A 167 30.37 5.33 -5.77
C GLU A 167 30.51 4.80 -4.33
N ALA A 168 29.46 4.22 -3.76
CA ALA A 168 29.50 3.59 -2.46
C ALA A 168 30.47 2.38 -2.45
N HIS A 169 30.47 1.55 -3.50
CA HIS A 169 31.42 0.46 -3.65
C HIS A 169 32.87 0.95 -3.66
N ARG A 170 33.16 2.01 -4.42
CA ARG A 170 34.52 2.60 -4.48
C ARG A 170 35.00 3.05 -3.11
N ARG A 171 34.13 3.73 -2.36
CA ARG A 171 34.46 4.24 -1.02
C ARG A 171 34.58 3.13 0.01
N ALA A 172 33.67 2.15 -0.01
CA ALA A 172 33.75 0.97 0.84
C ALA A 172 35.07 0.22 0.61
N ASN A 173 35.42 -0.05 -0.66
CA ASN A 173 36.69 -0.70 -1.02
C ASN A 173 37.91 0.09 -0.56
N LYS A 174 37.93 1.42 -0.76
CA LYS A 174 39.03 2.29 -0.31
C LYS A 174 39.15 2.30 1.23
N GLY A 175 38.03 2.20 1.93
CA GLY A 175 37.96 2.18 3.38
C GLY A 175 38.10 0.79 4.02
N GLY A 176 38.26 -0.27 3.24
CA GLY A 176 38.29 -1.65 3.73
C GLY A 176 36.97 -2.09 4.40
N LYS A 177 35.83 -1.55 3.96
CA LYS A 177 34.49 -1.82 4.51
C LYS A 177 33.74 -2.86 3.65
N PRO A 178 32.74 -3.56 4.21
CA PRO A 178 31.93 -4.49 3.45
C PRO A 178 31.25 -3.83 2.24
N ALA A 179 31.07 -4.61 1.17
CA ALA A 179 30.43 -4.13 -0.05
C ALA A 179 28.96 -3.74 0.21
N PRO A 180 28.50 -2.60 -0.34
CA PRO A 180 27.12 -2.18 -0.17
C PRO A 180 26.16 -2.96 -1.08
N ASN A 181 24.91 -3.07 -0.65
CA ASN A 181 23.87 -3.86 -1.29
C ASN A 181 22.77 -2.97 -1.86
N ILE A 182 22.07 -3.48 -2.88
CA ILE A 182 20.81 -2.91 -3.35
C ILE A 182 19.71 -3.95 -3.22
N VAL A 183 18.62 -3.59 -2.52
CA VAL A 183 17.56 -4.51 -2.11
C VAL A 183 16.21 -4.00 -2.63
N PRO A 184 15.61 -4.68 -3.61
CA PRO A 184 14.29 -4.32 -4.12
C PRO A 184 13.17 -4.66 -3.12
N ILE A 185 12.22 -3.74 -2.96
CA ILE A 185 11.07 -3.87 -2.06
C ILE A 185 9.78 -3.88 -2.87
N GLY A 186 9.02 -4.97 -2.76
CA GLY A 186 7.69 -5.11 -3.36
C GLY A 186 6.62 -4.46 -2.48
N LEU A 187 5.99 -3.38 -2.96
CA LEU A 187 4.89 -2.71 -2.27
C LEU A 187 3.56 -3.09 -2.91
N HIS A 188 2.72 -3.86 -2.22
CA HIS A 188 1.42 -4.26 -2.73
C HIS A 188 0.32 -3.66 -1.89
N TYR A 189 -0.57 -2.87 -2.51
CA TYR A 189 -1.75 -2.29 -1.87
C TYR A 189 -3.00 -2.93 -2.43
N SER A 190 -3.99 -3.26 -1.57
CA SER A 190 -5.30 -3.67 -2.09
C SER A 190 -6.06 -2.49 -2.71
N ASP A 191 -5.85 -1.29 -2.17
CA ASP A 191 -6.14 0.01 -2.78
C ASP A 191 -5.38 1.07 -1.97
N GLN A 192 -4.40 1.73 -2.58
CA GLN A 192 -3.52 2.70 -1.90
C GLN A 192 -4.22 4.01 -1.49
N HIS A 193 -5.43 4.29 -1.98
CA HIS A 193 -6.14 5.56 -1.78
C HIS A 193 -7.34 5.42 -0.83
N ARG A 194 -7.65 4.20 -0.39
CA ARG A 194 -8.75 3.89 0.52
C ARG A 194 -8.27 3.57 1.93
N PHE A 195 -8.99 4.12 2.89
CA PHE A 195 -8.75 3.89 4.31
C PHE A 195 -9.15 2.46 4.72
N ARG A 196 -8.36 1.87 5.62
CA ARG A 196 -8.49 0.49 6.14
C ARG A 196 -8.44 -0.59 5.08
N GLU A 197 -7.65 -0.35 4.05
CA GLU A 197 -7.22 -1.37 3.10
C GLU A 197 -6.04 -2.16 3.66
N ARG A 198 -5.51 -3.08 2.85
CA ARG A 198 -4.46 -4.02 3.24
C ARG A 198 -3.20 -3.74 2.45
N VAL A 199 -2.05 -4.01 3.07
CA VAL A 199 -0.75 -3.84 2.43
C VAL A 199 0.18 -5.00 2.76
N SER A 200 0.99 -5.38 1.77
CA SER A 200 2.10 -6.32 1.92
C SER A 200 3.37 -5.65 1.42
N MET A 201 4.39 -5.60 2.26
CA MET A 201 5.74 -5.17 1.92
C MET A 201 6.63 -6.42 1.87
N GLN A 202 7.19 -6.71 0.70
CA GLN A 202 8.05 -7.88 0.47
C GLN A 202 9.49 -7.43 0.31
N ILE A 203 10.38 -7.95 1.16
CA ILE A 203 11.82 -7.78 1.02
C ILE A 203 12.28 -8.85 0.02
N ASN A 204 12.96 -8.43 -1.04
CA ASN A 204 13.52 -9.37 -2.02
C ASN A 204 15.03 -9.52 -1.81
N ARG A 205 15.62 -10.53 -2.43
CA ARG A 205 17.07 -10.73 -2.40
C ARG A 205 17.82 -9.49 -2.91
N ALA A 206 19.04 -9.30 -2.40
CA ALA A 206 19.94 -8.30 -2.93
C ALA A 206 20.24 -8.56 -4.41
N VAL A 207 20.31 -7.50 -5.22
CA VAL A 207 20.69 -7.61 -6.63
C VAL A 207 22.17 -7.90 -6.72
N GLU A 208 22.51 -8.98 -7.42
CA GLU A 208 23.89 -9.30 -7.77
C GLU A 208 24.42 -8.28 -8.78
N THR A 209 25.50 -7.59 -8.43
CA THR A 209 26.09 -6.55 -9.28
C THR A 209 27.18 -7.15 -10.17
N PRO A 210 27.33 -6.67 -11.42
CA PRO A 210 28.42 -7.12 -12.26
C PRO A 210 29.76 -6.56 -11.74
N PRO A 211 30.90 -7.13 -12.17
CA PRO A 211 32.22 -6.63 -11.81
C PRO A 211 32.35 -5.11 -12.00
N MET A 212 33.10 -4.46 -11.10
CA MET A 212 33.32 -3.01 -11.14
C MET A 212 33.88 -2.56 -12.49
N PRO A 213 33.63 -1.30 -12.91
CA PRO A 213 34.17 -0.76 -14.17
C PRO A 213 35.67 -1.03 -14.31
N ASN A 214 36.10 -1.33 -15.54
CA ASN A 214 37.48 -1.67 -15.91
C ASN A 214 38.01 -3.00 -15.32
N ARG A 215 37.15 -3.87 -14.80
CA ARG A 215 37.48 -5.26 -14.46
C ARG A 215 37.04 -6.22 -15.56
N GLU A 216 37.62 -7.40 -15.57
CA GLU A 216 37.19 -8.51 -16.44
C GLU A 216 35.72 -8.86 -16.14
N GLY A 217 34.92 -9.08 -17.19
CA GLY A 217 33.48 -9.34 -17.08
C GLY A 217 32.59 -8.11 -16.83
N ALA A 218 33.16 -6.90 -16.71
CA ALA A 218 32.36 -5.68 -16.57
C ALA A 218 31.65 -5.28 -17.88
N PRO A 219 30.42 -4.71 -17.81
CA PRO A 219 29.74 -4.17 -18.98
C PRO A 219 30.61 -3.13 -19.71
N LYS A 220 30.69 -3.26 -21.04
CA LYS A 220 31.50 -2.37 -21.88
C LYS A 220 30.63 -1.27 -22.52
N PRO A 221 31.15 -0.03 -22.62
CA PRO A 221 30.49 1.03 -23.37
C PRO A 221 30.50 0.74 -24.88
N THR A 222 29.60 1.40 -25.62
CA THR A 222 29.67 1.41 -27.09
C THR A 222 30.82 2.30 -27.57
N GLN A 223 31.24 2.15 -28.83
CA GLN A 223 32.29 3.00 -29.42
C GLN A 223 31.90 4.48 -29.41
N GLU A 224 30.63 4.79 -29.67
CA GLU A 224 30.09 6.15 -29.62
C GLU A 224 30.22 6.75 -28.20
N GLU A 225 29.90 5.98 -27.16
CA GLU A 225 29.99 6.43 -25.78
C GLU A 225 31.44 6.66 -25.33
N LEU A 226 32.39 5.86 -25.82
CA LEU A 226 33.81 6.07 -25.57
C LEU A 226 34.30 7.38 -26.20
N VAL A 227 33.86 7.69 -27.42
CA VAL A 227 34.19 8.95 -28.09
C VAL A 227 33.58 10.15 -27.36
N GLU A 228 32.33 10.05 -26.91
CA GLU A 228 31.61 11.16 -26.28
C GLU A 228 32.03 11.40 -24.81
N HIS A 229 32.35 10.34 -24.07
CA HIS A 229 32.49 10.40 -22.62
C HIS A 229 33.85 9.92 -22.07
N GLY A 230 34.75 9.44 -22.93
CA GLY A 230 36.07 8.95 -22.53
C GLY A 230 35.99 7.85 -21.46
N ASP A 231 36.86 7.92 -20.45
CA ASP A 231 36.93 6.93 -19.37
C ASP A 231 35.63 6.79 -18.56
N VAL A 232 34.83 7.86 -18.48
CA VAL A 232 33.54 7.85 -17.76
C VAL A 232 32.49 6.99 -18.48
N ALA A 233 32.72 6.65 -19.76
CA ALA A 233 31.85 5.75 -20.51
C ALA A 233 31.69 4.38 -19.84
N HIS A 234 32.76 3.85 -19.23
CA HIS A 234 32.71 2.58 -18.49
C HIS A 234 31.76 2.64 -17.28
N ASP A 235 31.80 3.74 -16.52
CA ASP A 235 30.88 3.96 -15.39
C ASP A 235 29.43 4.06 -15.85
N ARG A 236 29.20 4.74 -16.99
CA ARG A 236 27.86 4.89 -17.57
C ARG A 236 27.30 3.57 -18.06
N ALA A 237 28.12 2.75 -18.72
CA ALA A 237 27.74 1.42 -19.18
C ALA A 237 27.36 0.51 -18.00
N TRP A 238 28.18 0.51 -16.94
CA TRP A 238 27.90 -0.23 -15.72
C TRP A 238 26.59 0.25 -15.06
N CYS A 239 26.41 1.56 -14.91
CA CYS A 239 25.18 2.12 -14.32
C CYS A 239 23.94 1.78 -15.13
N ARG A 240 24.01 1.81 -16.47
CA ARG A 240 22.91 1.46 -17.36
C ARG A 240 22.53 -0.02 -17.21
N HIS A 241 23.52 -0.90 -17.18
CA HIS A 241 23.31 -2.33 -17.00
C HIS A 241 22.63 -2.63 -15.66
N VAL A 242 23.15 -2.09 -14.55
CA VAL A 242 22.53 -2.26 -13.22
C VAL A 242 21.12 -1.67 -13.17
N THR A 243 20.89 -0.52 -13.82
CA THR A 243 19.55 0.10 -13.89
C THR A 243 18.57 -0.78 -14.67
N SER A 244 19.02 -1.39 -15.78
CA SER A 244 18.21 -2.32 -16.57
C SER A 244 17.87 -3.59 -15.81
N MET A 245 18.83 -4.21 -15.11
CA MET A 245 18.55 -5.35 -14.23
C MET A 245 17.54 -4.98 -13.14
N LEU A 246 17.71 -3.80 -12.53
CA LEU A 246 16.79 -3.31 -11.49
C LEU A 246 15.38 -3.03 -12.04
N GLN A 247 15.25 -2.55 -13.27
CA GLN A 247 13.94 -2.37 -13.93
C GLN A 247 13.20 -3.71 -14.03
N THR A 248 13.87 -4.77 -14.47
CA THR A 248 13.27 -6.10 -14.56
C THR A 248 12.86 -6.61 -13.18
N GLU A 249 13.72 -6.47 -12.17
CA GLU A 249 13.38 -6.87 -10.79
C GLU A 249 12.18 -6.08 -10.24
N ILE A 250 12.14 -4.75 -10.41
CA ILE A 250 11.03 -3.94 -9.93
C ILE A 250 9.71 -4.30 -10.65
N ASN A 251 9.74 -4.59 -11.95
CA ASN A 251 8.55 -5.04 -12.68
C ASN A 251 8.05 -6.40 -12.17
N ARG A 252 8.96 -7.35 -11.95
CA ARG A 252 8.65 -8.68 -11.42
C ARG A 252 8.02 -8.60 -10.03
N ILE A 253 8.64 -7.87 -9.11
CA ILE A 253 8.17 -7.78 -7.71
C ILE A 253 6.91 -6.92 -7.56
N SER A 254 6.67 -5.93 -8.43
CA SER A 254 5.44 -5.11 -8.39
C SER A 254 4.22 -5.82 -8.99
N HIS A 255 4.45 -6.98 -9.61
CA HIS A 255 3.49 -7.69 -10.44
C HIS A 255 2.97 -6.79 -11.56
N ALA A 256 3.90 -6.18 -12.30
CA ALA A 256 3.61 -5.35 -13.45
C ALA A 256 2.73 -6.08 -14.45
N GLN A 257 1.71 -5.40 -14.96
CA GLN A 257 0.82 -5.85 -16.04
C GLN A 257 0.67 -4.73 -17.06
N GLU A 258 0.27 -5.06 -18.28
CA GLU A 258 0.06 -4.07 -19.34
C GLU A 258 -1.07 -3.09 -18.98
N SER A 259 -2.14 -3.60 -18.36
CA SER A 259 -3.28 -2.79 -17.91
C SER A 259 -3.73 -3.11 -16.48
N TRP A 260 -4.51 -2.19 -15.90
CA TRP A 260 -5.21 -2.41 -14.64
C TRP A 260 -6.30 -3.49 -14.74
N GLU A 261 -6.88 -3.66 -15.93
CA GLU A 261 -7.87 -4.68 -16.18
C GLU A 261 -7.25 -6.08 -16.07
N ASP A 262 -6.10 -6.31 -16.71
CA ASP A 262 -5.39 -7.60 -16.64
C ASP A 262 -4.97 -7.91 -15.20
N ARG A 263 -4.49 -6.89 -14.47
CA ARG A 263 -4.19 -7.02 -13.04
C ARG A 263 -5.44 -7.44 -12.28
N GLU A 264 -6.59 -6.80 -12.52
CA GLU A 264 -7.85 -7.18 -11.87
C GLU A 264 -8.26 -8.63 -12.21
N LEU A 265 -8.10 -9.06 -13.46
CA LEU A 265 -8.40 -10.42 -13.90
C LEU A 265 -7.54 -11.45 -13.16
N VAL A 266 -6.23 -11.24 -13.05
CA VAL A 266 -5.31 -12.09 -12.26
C VAL A 266 -5.78 -12.21 -10.80
N TRP A 267 -6.12 -11.08 -10.16
CA TRP A 267 -6.58 -11.07 -8.76
C TRP A 267 -7.92 -11.79 -8.55
N ARG A 268 -8.79 -11.78 -9.57
CA ARG A 268 -10.08 -12.49 -9.59
C ARG A 268 -9.90 -13.97 -9.85
N ALA A 269 -9.06 -14.37 -10.82
CA ALA A 269 -8.71 -15.76 -11.10
C ALA A 269 -8.14 -16.44 -9.86
N ARG A 270 -7.19 -15.78 -9.18
CA ARG A 270 -6.70 -16.22 -7.86
C ARG A 270 -7.83 -16.43 -6.84
N ARG A 271 -8.84 -15.55 -6.81
CA ARG A 271 -9.98 -15.70 -5.88
C ARG A 271 -10.78 -16.96 -6.16
N MET A 272 -11.01 -17.24 -7.44
CA MET A 272 -11.74 -18.42 -7.89
C MET A 272 -11.00 -19.70 -7.54
N ILE A 273 -9.70 -19.76 -7.83
CA ILE A 273 -8.83 -20.90 -7.50
C ILE A 273 -8.82 -21.15 -5.97
N HIS A 274 -8.63 -20.09 -5.17
CA HIS A 274 -8.66 -20.19 -3.70
C HIS A 274 -9.97 -20.79 -3.17
N THR A 275 -11.08 -20.33 -3.74
CA THR A 275 -12.43 -20.73 -3.33
C THR A 275 -12.67 -22.23 -3.59
N ILE A 276 -12.18 -22.76 -4.70
CA ILE A 276 -12.26 -24.20 -5.00
C ILE A 276 -11.31 -25.02 -4.15
N ARG A 277 -10.04 -24.60 -4.04
CA ARG A 277 -9.03 -25.34 -3.25
C ARG A 277 -9.39 -25.44 -1.78
N SER A 278 -10.08 -24.44 -1.24
CA SER A 278 -10.51 -24.43 0.16
C SER A 278 -11.80 -25.24 0.43
N GLY A 279 -12.48 -25.72 -0.61
CA GLY A 279 -13.72 -26.48 -0.48
C GLY A 279 -14.81 -25.75 0.32
N GLU A 280 -15.44 -26.45 1.27
CA GLU A 280 -16.51 -25.92 2.11
C GLU A 280 -16.01 -24.99 3.24
N ASN A 281 -14.72 -25.07 3.59
CA ASN A 281 -14.11 -24.30 4.67
C ASN A 281 -13.27 -23.13 4.13
N VAL A 282 -13.88 -22.25 3.33
CA VAL A 282 -13.19 -21.06 2.82
C VAL A 282 -12.83 -20.12 3.98
N SER A 283 -11.58 -20.19 4.41
CA SER A 283 -11.03 -19.26 5.38
C SER A 283 -10.59 -17.96 4.70
N LYS A 284 -10.55 -16.88 5.48
CA LYS A 284 -9.94 -15.63 5.02
C LYS A 284 -8.43 -15.81 5.06
N ILE A 285 -7.80 -15.66 3.91
CA ILE A 285 -6.34 -15.64 3.78
C ILE A 285 -5.77 -14.26 4.14
N GLY A 286 -4.52 -14.27 4.58
CA GLY A 286 -3.71 -13.06 4.73
C GLY A 286 -3.49 -12.36 3.39
N TYR A 287 -3.17 -11.08 3.43
CA TYR A 287 -2.97 -10.30 2.22
C TYR A 287 -1.66 -10.67 1.51
N ASN A 288 -0.59 -10.97 2.26
CA ASN A 288 0.65 -11.53 1.71
C ASN A 288 0.40 -12.86 0.96
N GLU A 289 -0.39 -13.76 1.52
CA GLU A 289 -0.79 -15.01 0.87
C GLU A 289 -1.59 -14.74 -0.41
N ALA A 290 -2.47 -13.72 -0.37
CA ALA A 290 -3.21 -13.30 -1.56
C ALA A 290 -2.28 -12.70 -2.64
N VAL A 291 -1.24 -11.95 -2.25
CA VAL A 291 -0.20 -11.46 -3.17
C VAL A 291 0.56 -12.63 -3.79
N MET A 292 1.01 -13.61 -3.00
CA MET A 292 1.68 -14.81 -3.51
C MET A 292 0.78 -15.61 -4.47
N GLY A 293 -0.50 -15.79 -4.14
CA GLY A 293 -1.46 -16.40 -5.05
C GLY A 293 -1.61 -15.63 -6.36
N SER A 294 -1.58 -14.28 -6.32
CA SER A 294 -1.60 -13.45 -7.53
C SER A 294 -0.33 -13.62 -8.36
N ARG A 295 0.85 -13.72 -7.72
CA ARG A 295 2.14 -13.98 -8.37
C ARG A 295 2.10 -15.30 -9.15
N ARG A 296 1.56 -16.36 -8.52
CA ARG A 296 1.41 -17.69 -9.13
C ARG A 296 0.52 -17.68 -10.36
N VAL A 297 -0.62 -17.00 -10.29
CA VAL A 297 -1.55 -16.90 -11.43
C VAL A 297 -0.91 -16.11 -12.57
N ARG A 298 -0.21 -15.00 -12.28
CA ARG A 298 0.54 -14.23 -13.27
C ARG A 298 1.58 -15.09 -13.98
N ALA A 299 2.43 -15.80 -13.22
CA ALA A 299 3.49 -16.64 -13.76
C ALA A 299 2.93 -17.76 -14.65
N ALA A 300 1.85 -18.42 -14.23
CA ALA A 300 1.19 -19.45 -15.04
C ALA A 300 0.60 -18.87 -16.33
N TRP A 301 -0.10 -17.73 -16.25
CA TRP A 301 -0.73 -17.10 -17.41
C TRP A 301 0.32 -16.64 -18.44
N GLN A 302 1.39 -15.98 -18.01
CA GLN A 302 2.49 -15.56 -18.89
C GLN A 302 3.26 -16.76 -19.48
N TYR A 303 3.41 -17.86 -18.73
CA TYR A 303 4.03 -19.07 -19.26
C TYR A 303 3.18 -19.67 -20.39
N PHE A 304 1.87 -19.80 -20.18
CA PHE A 304 0.97 -20.36 -21.19
C PHE A 304 0.76 -19.43 -22.39
N SER A 305 0.77 -18.09 -22.21
CA SER A 305 0.64 -17.17 -23.34
C SER A 305 1.76 -17.32 -24.37
N VAL A 306 2.94 -17.82 -23.94
CA VAL A 306 4.08 -18.11 -24.83
C VAL A 306 4.04 -19.55 -25.36
N HIS A 307 3.71 -20.54 -24.52
CA HIS A 307 3.83 -21.96 -24.87
C HIS A 307 2.56 -22.56 -25.52
N ASP A 308 1.39 -22.01 -25.20
CA ASP A 308 0.09 -22.42 -25.75
C ASP A 308 -0.82 -21.18 -25.89
N PRO A 309 -0.54 -20.29 -26.86
CA PRO A 309 -1.26 -19.02 -27.00
C PRO A 309 -2.76 -19.23 -27.27
N GLN A 310 -3.10 -20.23 -28.09
CA GLN A 310 -4.49 -20.51 -28.46
C GLN A 310 -5.32 -20.90 -27.23
N ARG A 311 -4.85 -21.85 -26.43
CA ARG A 311 -5.55 -22.24 -25.20
C ARG A 311 -5.64 -21.10 -24.19
N THR A 312 -4.60 -20.27 -24.12
CA THR A 312 -4.58 -19.09 -23.25
C THR A 312 -5.68 -18.11 -23.64
N GLU A 313 -5.81 -17.80 -24.93
CA GLU A 313 -6.86 -16.94 -25.48
C GLU A 313 -8.25 -17.50 -25.18
N GLU A 314 -8.48 -18.80 -25.41
CA GLU A 314 -9.76 -19.47 -25.12
C GLU A 314 -10.18 -19.34 -23.64
N ILE A 315 -9.25 -19.61 -22.72
CA ILE A 315 -9.50 -19.50 -21.28
C ILE A 315 -9.73 -18.05 -20.88
N GLU A 316 -8.95 -17.13 -21.44
CA GLU A 316 -9.06 -15.70 -21.16
C GLU A 316 -10.40 -15.14 -21.62
N THR A 317 -10.85 -15.47 -22.84
CA THR A 317 -12.17 -15.09 -23.36
C THR A 317 -13.29 -15.65 -22.48
N LYS A 318 -13.22 -16.94 -22.11
CA LYS A 318 -14.20 -17.59 -21.23
C LYS A 318 -14.25 -16.92 -19.85
N PHE A 319 -13.09 -16.57 -19.30
CA PHE A 319 -12.98 -15.90 -18.00
C PHE A 319 -13.49 -14.46 -18.06
N LYS A 320 -13.15 -13.69 -19.10
CA LYS A 320 -13.64 -12.32 -19.34
C LYS A 320 -15.16 -12.30 -19.49
N SER A 321 -15.73 -13.20 -20.28
CA SER A 321 -17.19 -13.32 -20.42
C SER A 321 -17.89 -13.65 -19.10
N HIS A 322 -17.36 -14.63 -18.35
CA HIS A 322 -17.88 -14.97 -17.01
C HIS A 322 -17.76 -13.79 -16.04
N HIS A 323 -16.68 -13.02 -16.13
CA HIS A 323 -16.48 -11.83 -15.33
C HIS A 323 -17.54 -10.76 -15.62
N GLU A 324 -17.78 -10.45 -16.89
CA GLU A 324 -18.78 -9.47 -17.32
C GLU A 324 -20.18 -9.87 -16.86
N GLU A 325 -20.51 -11.16 -16.95
CA GLU A 325 -21.77 -11.68 -16.43
C GLU A 325 -21.89 -11.47 -14.91
N MET A 326 -20.84 -11.78 -14.15
CA MET A 326 -20.80 -11.58 -12.69
C MET A 326 -20.93 -10.10 -12.30
N GLU A 327 -20.35 -9.17 -13.07
CA GLU A 327 -20.50 -7.73 -12.86
C GLU A 327 -21.91 -7.24 -13.23
N ARG A 328 -22.45 -7.67 -14.38
CA ARG A 328 -23.82 -7.37 -14.81
C ARG A 328 -24.83 -7.76 -13.75
N ILE A 329 -24.69 -8.97 -13.21
CA ILE A 329 -25.56 -9.44 -12.13
C ILE A 329 -25.15 -8.87 -10.77
N GLN A 330 -24.04 -8.14 -10.61
CA GLN A 330 -23.51 -7.58 -9.36
C GLN A 330 -23.27 -8.64 -8.27
N LEU A 331 -22.64 -9.76 -8.61
CA LEU A 331 -22.27 -10.82 -7.66
C LEU A 331 -20.76 -10.95 -7.54
N ARG A 332 -20.33 -11.40 -6.36
CA ARG A 332 -18.94 -11.76 -6.11
C ARG A 332 -18.78 -13.28 -6.02
N SER A 333 -17.60 -13.80 -6.35
CA SER A 333 -17.33 -15.25 -6.39
C SER A 333 -17.73 -16.00 -5.10
N TRP A 334 -17.39 -15.44 -3.93
CA TRP A 334 -17.75 -16.03 -2.62
C TRP A 334 -19.25 -15.92 -2.28
N GLU A 335 -20.01 -15.12 -3.03
CA GLU A 335 -21.45 -15.00 -2.82
C GLU A 335 -22.21 -16.20 -3.39
N LEU A 336 -21.62 -16.92 -4.36
CA LEU A 336 -22.17 -18.13 -4.97
C LEU A 336 -22.15 -19.35 -4.04
N GLN A 337 -21.23 -19.40 -3.08
CA GLN A 337 -21.18 -20.49 -2.08
C GLN A 337 -22.30 -20.38 -1.04
N ASP A 338 -22.67 -21.50 -0.39
CA ASP A 338 -23.62 -21.51 0.73
C ASP A 338 -24.97 -20.84 0.43
N ARG A 339 -25.46 -20.91 -0.82
CA ARG A 339 -26.72 -20.28 -1.24
C ARG A 339 -27.87 -20.64 -0.30
N GLU A 340 -28.01 -21.91 0.05
CA GLU A 340 -29.07 -22.42 0.94
C GLU A 340 -29.04 -21.78 2.33
N LYS A 341 -27.86 -21.68 2.95
CA LYS A 341 -27.69 -21.01 4.25
C LYS A 341 -28.08 -19.54 4.14
N LYS A 342 -27.70 -18.88 3.05
CA LYS A 342 -27.95 -17.45 2.79
C LYS A 342 -29.43 -17.13 2.54
N ILE A 343 -30.21 -18.05 1.97
CA ILE A 343 -31.66 -17.87 1.74
C ILE A 343 -32.54 -18.33 2.92
N SER A 344 -31.94 -18.85 3.99
CA SER A 344 -32.72 -19.33 5.15
C SER A 344 -33.53 -18.22 5.84
N LYS A 345 -34.71 -18.56 6.37
CA LYS A 345 -35.54 -17.62 7.17
C LYS A 345 -34.79 -17.09 8.40
N LYS A 346 -33.97 -17.94 9.03
CA LYS A 346 -33.11 -17.58 10.17
C LYS A 346 -32.10 -16.50 9.80
N ALA A 347 -31.46 -16.61 8.63
CA ALA A 347 -30.54 -15.60 8.12
C ALA A 347 -31.25 -14.27 7.85
N PHE A 348 -32.46 -14.30 7.28
CA PHE A 348 -33.27 -13.11 7.07
C PHE A 348 -33.58 -12.39 8.39
N ILE A 349 -34.18 -13.08 9.36
CA ILE A 349 -34.57 -12.49 10.65
C ILE A 349 -33.35 -11.91 11.37
N LYS A 350 -32.23 -12.64 11.40
CA LYS A 350 -30.98 -12.17 12.01
C LYS A 350 -30.48 -10.87 11.38
N ASN A 351 -30.38 -10.82 10.05
CA ASN A 351 -29.89 -9.62 9.36
C ASN A 351 -30.90 -8.46 9.47
N PHE A 352 -32.20 -8.74 9.43
CA PHE A 352 -33.23 -7.72 9.63
C PHE A 352 -33.16 -7.10 11.02
N ALA A 353 -33.08 -7.92 12.07
CA ALA A 353 -32.92 -7.47 13.44
C ALA A 353 -31.66 -6.61 13.64
N PHE A 354 -30.52 -7.05 13.10
CA PHE A 354 -29.29 -6.24 13.15
C PHE A 354 -29.39 -4.94 12.35
N TRP A 355 -30.09 -4.95 11.21
CA TRP A 355 -30.30 -3.77 10.41
C TRP A 355 -31.16 -2.75 11.17
N VAL A 356 -32.32 -3.16 11.69
CA VAL A 356 -33.20 -2.28 12.49
C VAL A 356 -32.48 -1.77 13.73
N TRP A 357 -31.85 -2.66 14.51
CA TRP A 357 -31.10 -2.25 15.71
C TRP A 357 -30.02 -1.22 15.37
N SER A 358 -29.23 -1.46 14.32
CA SER A 358 -28.17 -0.53 13.93
C SER A 358 -28.74 0.80 13.46
N ALA A 359 -29.82 0.79 12.69
CA ALA A 359 -30.50 1.99 12.21
C ALA A 359 -31.06 2.82 13.36
N SER A 360 -31.72 2.19 14.34
CA SER A 360 -32.26 2.87 15.53
C SER A 360 -31.17 3.59 16.33
N TRP A 361 -30.05 2.92 16.63
CA TRP A 361 -28.91 3.56 17.29
C TRP A 361 -28.26 4.65 16.45
N MET A 362 -28.32 4.51 15.13
CA MET A 362 -27.80 5.52 14.22
C MET A 362 -28.66 6.78 14.13
N LEU A 363 -29.91 6.77 14.61
CA LEU A 363 -30.72 7.98 14.75
C LEU A 363 -30.45 8.73 16.07
N GLY A 364 -29.72 8.12 16.99
CA GLY A 364 -29.45 8.65 18.33
C GLY A 364 -28.20 9.51 18.46
N PHE A 365 -27.87 9.84 19.71
CA PHE A 365 -26.77 10.72 20.10
C PHE A 365 -25.41 10.34 19.50
N VAL A 366 -25.12 9.04 19.35
CA VAL A 366 -23.84 8.55 18.81
C VAL A 366 -23.59 9.04 17.39
N THR A 367 -24.58 8.94 16.49
CA THR A 367 -24.40 9.39 15.11
C THR A 367 -24.41 10.90 15.01
N TRP A 368 -25.32 11.58 15.70
CA TRP A 368 -25.36 13.05 15.62
C TRP A 368 -24.08 13.69 16.13
N SER A 369 -23.56 13.21 17.27
CA SER A 369 -22.24 13.66 17.76
C SER A 369 -21.12 13.34 16.79
N ALA A 370 -21.10 12.14 16.17
CA ALA A 370 -20.14 11.80 15.14
C ALA A 370 -20.24 12.73 13.91
N MET A 371 -21.45 13.02 13.43
CA MET A 371 -21.67 13.87 12.26
C MET A 371 -21.24 15.31 12.52
N ILE A 372 -21.55 15.86 13.70
CA ILE A 372 -21.09 17.21 14.07
C ILE A 372 -19.54 17.23 14.14
N ALA A 373 -18.95 16.23 14.79
CA ALA A 373 -17.51 16.18 14.99
C ALA A 373 -16.71 15.82 13.72
N THR A 374 -17.32 15.22 12.68
CA THR A 374 -16.56 14.68 11.53
C THR A 374 -17.09 15.07 10.16
N GLY A 375 -18.36 15.48 10.05
CA GLY A 375 -19.02 15.76 8.78
C GLY A 375 -18.36 16.91 8.01
N ALA A 376 -18.15 18.05 8.67
CA ALA A 376 -17.50 19.21 8.05
C ALA A 376 -16.07 18.91 7.55
N PRO A 377 -15.14 18.36 8.37
CA PRO A 377 -13.80 18.05 7.88
C PRO A 377 -13.82 16.95 6.81
N TYR A 378 -14.71 15.95 6.90
CA TYR A 378 -14.89 14.94 5.86
C TYR A 378 -15.27 15.55 4.51
N LEU A 379 -16.29 16.41 4.48
CA LEU A 379 -16.75 17.07 3.25
C LEU A 379 -15.69 17.99 2.67
N PHE A 380 -15.00 18.75 3.53
CA PHE A 380 -13.90 19.60 3.11
C PHE A 380 -12.76 18.81 2.46
N VAL A 381 -12.28 17.75 3.12
CA VAL A 381 -11.22 16.88 2.58
C VAL A 381 -11.67 16.26 1.25
N ARG A 382 -12.91 15.75 1.19
CA ARG A 382 -13.48 15.17 -0.04
C ARG A 382 -13.49 16.18 -1.18
N MET A 383 -14.02 17.38 -0.96
CA MET A 383 -14.09 18.44 -1.97
C MET A 383 -12.69 18.85 -2.44
N PHE A 384 -11.77 19.11 -1.51
CA PHE A 384 -10.44 19.62 -1.82
C PHE A 384 -9.58 18.60 -2.55
N VAL A 385 -9.60 17.35 -2.09
CA VAL A 385 -8.91 16.24 -2.78
C VAL A 385 -9.51 16.01 -4.16
N ALA A 386 -10.84 16.02 -4.31
CA ALA A 386 -11.48 15.87 -5.62
C ALA A 386 -11.09 16.99 -6.59
N ARG A 387 -10.94 18.24 -6.11
CA ARG A 387 -10.48 19.36 -6.92
C ARG A 387 -9.03 19.18 -7.37
N LYS A 388 -8.13 18.78 -6.47
CA LYS A 388 -6.71 18.53 -6.80
C LYS A 388 -6.49 17.33 -7.70
N ALA A 389 -7.25 16.26 -7.48
CA ALA A 389 -7.18 15.00 -8.25
C ALA A 389 -7.64 15.14 -9.71
N ARG A 390 -8.18 16.30 -10.12
CA ARG A 390 -8.45 16.61 -11.54
C ARG A 390 -7.17 16.71 -12.37
N LYS A 391 -6.03 17.02 -11.76
CA LYS A 391 -4.74 17.01 -12.43
C LYS A 391 -4.11 15.63 -12.33
N GLU A 392 -3.64 15.08 -13.45
CA GLU A 392 -3.06 13.74 -13.54
C GLU A 392 -1.90 13.55 -12.56
N GLU A 393 -1.00 14.54 -12.47
CA GLU A 393 0.15 14.59 -11.55
C GLU A 393 -0.20 14.35 -10.07
N ASN A 394 -1.44 14.61 -9.66
CA ASN A 394 -1.88 14.51 -8.27
C ASN A 394 -2.60 13.18 -7.96
N LYS A 395 -2.90 12.35 -8.96
CA LYS A 395 -3.70 11.12 -8.75
C LYS A 395 -2.96 10.12 -7.86
N ALA A 396 -1.67 9.91 -8.09
CA ALA A 396 -0.84 9.04 -7.23
C ALA A 396 -0.82 9.52 -5.75
N GLY A 397 -1.00 10.83 -5.52
CA GLY A 397 -1.01 11.43 -4.20
C GLY A 397 -2.36 11.45 -3.47
N ILE A 398 -3.45 10.88 -4.02
CA ILE A 398 -4.79 10.99 -3.42
C ILE A 398 -4.86 10.46 -1.99
N GLY A 399 -4.31 9.27 -1.75
CA GLY A 399 -4.26 8.65 -0.41
C GLY A 399 -3.48 9.54 0.57
N SER A 400 -2.30 9.99 0.13
CA SER A 400 -1.43 10.88 0.89
C SER A 400 -2.11 12.20 1.27
N MET A 401 -2.83 12.84 0.33
CA MET A 401 -3.58 14.06 0.61
C MET A 401 -4.72 13.84 1.61
N LYS A 402 -5.49 12.76 1.45
CA LYS A 402 -6.56 12.39 2.40
C LYS A 402 -5.98 12.24 3.81
N LEU A 403 -4.85 11.53 3.93
CA LEU A 403 -4.19 11.29 5.20
C LEU A 403 -3.70 12.59 5.85
N LEU A 404 -2.89 13.38 5.13
CA LEU A 404 -2.30 14.62 5.63
C LEU A 404 -3.36 15.66 6.03
N TYR A 405 -4.37 15.88 5.18
CA TYR A 405 -5.44 16.82 5.51
C TYR A 405 -6.28 16.34 6.68
N SER A 406 -6.48 15.02 6.84
CA SER A 406 -7.22 14.49 7.99
C SER A 406 -6.46 14.68 9.30
N ILE A 407 -5.14 14.41 9.32
CA ILE A 407 -4.31 14.58 10.53
C ILE A 407 -4.27 16.05 10.98
N GLY A 408 -4.25 17.00 10.04
CA GLY A 408 -4.26 18.43 10.38
C GLY A 408 -5.65 18.96 10.76
N LEU A 409 -6.68 18.66 9.97
CA LEU A 409 -7.98 19.33 10.08
C LEU A 409 -8.86 18.81 11.21
N TYR A 410 -8.86 17.49 11.45
CA TYR A 410 -9.77 16.90 12.45
C TYR A 410 -9.49 17.39 13.87
N PRO A 411 -8.23 17.43 14.37
CA PRO A 411 -7.96 17.94 15.72
C PRO A 411 -8.36 19.40 15.91
N ILE A 412 -8.13 20.25 14.91
CA ILE A 412 -8.53 21.66 14.93
C ILE A 412 -10.05 21.78 15.00
N TRP A 413 -10.77 21.03 14.15
CA TRP A 413 -12.23 21.02 14.14
C TRP A 413 -12.81 20.46 15.44
N TRP A 414 -12.23 19.39 15.98
CA TRP A 414 -12.65 18.80 17.26
C TRP A 414 -12.48 19.77 18.42
N LEU A 415 -11.36 20.49 18.46
CA LEU A 415 -11.13 21.51 19.47
C LEU A 415 -12.16 22.64 19.35
N PHE A 416 -12.38 23.14 18.14
CA PHE A 416 -13.39 24.16 17.86
C PHE A 416 -14.78 23.71 18.33
N CYS A 417 -15.26 22.55 17.87
CA CYS A 417 -16.55 22.01 18.26
C CYS A 417 -16.65 21.79 19.77
N ALA A 418 -15.61 21.23 20.41
CA ALA A 418 -15.60 20.99 21.85
C ALA A 418 -15.73 22.28 22.66
N VAL A 419 -14.97 23.32 22.30
CA VAL A 419 -15.01 24.63 22.97
C VAL A 419 -16.36 25.31 22.74
N SER A 420 -16.81 25.41 21.48
CA SER A 420 -18.07 26.08 21.14
C SER A 420 -19.29 25.37 21.74
N LEU A 421 -19.37 24.05 21.65
CA LEU A 421 -20.50 23.29 22.22
C LEU A 421 -20.45 23.23 23.74
N GLY A 422 -19.26 23.07 24.33
CA GLY A 422 -19.13 23.08 25.79
C GLY A 422 -19.58 24.43 26.37
N TRP A 423 -19.12 25.54 25.79
CA TRP A 423 -19.59 26.87 26.15
C TRP A 423 -21.09 27.04 25.93
N PHE A 424 -21.61 26.66 24.76
CA PHE A 424 -23.04 26.80 24.45
C PHE A 424 -23.94 25.97 25.38
N ILE A 425 -23.51 24.78 25.80
CA ILE A 425 -24.32 23.89 26.65
C ILE A 425 -24.27 24.32 28.12
N ALA A 426 -23.10 24.72 28.62
CA ALA A 426 -22.85 24.82 30.06
C ALA A 426 -22.45 26.22 30.56
N SER A 427 -22.23 27.19 29.68
CA SER A 427 -21.99 28.57 30.12
C SER A 427 -23.28 29.22 30.60
N VAL A 428 -23.21 29.91 31.75
CA VAL A 428 -24.29 30.74 32.28
C VAL A 428 -24.65 31.91 31.36
N SER A 429 -23.70 32.36 30.52
CA SER A 429 -23.91 33.41 29.52
C SER A 429 -24.38 32.88 28.16
N SER A 430 -24.65 31.58 28.05
CA SER A 430 -25.13 31.00 26.80
C SER A 430 -26.60 31.37 26.55
N PRO A 431 -26.97 31.73 25.31
CA PRO A 431 -28.37 31.93 24.93
C PRO A 431 -29.27 30.72 25.18
N LEU A 432 -28.68 29.52 25.33
CA LEU A 432 -29.42 28.30 25.64
C LEU A 432 -30.10 28.37 27.01
N GLN A 433 -29.56 29.14 27.95
CA GLN A 433 -30.13 29.28 29.30
C GLN A 433 -31.43 30.10 29.32
N ASP A 434 -31.67 30.92 28.30
CA ASP A 434 -32.90 31.70 28.17
C ASP A 434 -34.10 30.84 27.71
N PHE A 435 -33.85 29.61 27.22
CA PHE A 435 -34.89 28.69 26.79
C PHE A 435 -35.41 27.81 27.93
N LYS A 436 -36.72 27.87 28.20
CA LYS A 436 -37.41 26.96 29.13
C LYS A 436 -37.64 25.59 28.49
N LEU A 437 -36.59 24.79 28.36
CA LEU A 437 -36.73 23.40 27.91
C LEU A 437 -37.28 22.53 29.05
N PRO A 438 -38.30 21.68 28.79
CA PRO A 438 -38.85 20.79 29.79
C PRO A 438 -37.82 19.70 30.16
N GLY A 439 -37.44 19.64 31.44
CA GLY A 439 -36.60 18.58 32.00
C GLY A 439 -35.48 19.08 32.92
N MET A 440 -34.90 18.17 33.70
CA MET A 440 -33.80 18.48 34.63
C MET A 440 -32.41 18.53 33.96
N ILE A 441 -32.33 18.27 32.66
CA ILE A 441 -31.05 18.05 31.96
C ILE A 441 -30.23 19.35 31.85
N LEU A 442 -30.87 20.45 31.45
CA LEU A 442 -30.19 21.73 31.25
C LEU A 442 -29.64 22.35 32.55
N PRO A 443 -30.42 22.41 33.64
CA PRO A 443 -29.91 22.90 34.93
C PRO A 443 -28.73 22.07 35.46
N VAL A 444 -28.76 20.74 35.28
CA VAL A 444 -27.67 19.86 35.69
C VAL A 444 -26.41 20.09 34.85
N LEU A 445 -26.56 20.29 33.54
CA LEU A 445 -25.42 20.57 32.65
C LEU A 445 -24.82 21.95 32.89
N ALA A 446 -25.63 22.97 33.20
CA ALA A 446 -25.18 24.31 33.54
C ALA A 446 -24.39 24.38 34.86
N ALA A 447 -24.57 23.40 35.76
CA ALA A 447 -23.80 23.29 36.99
C ALA A 447 -22.35 22.81 36.76
N ILE A 448 -22.06 22.22 35.59
CA ILE A 448 -20.72 21.73 35.25
C ILE A 448 -19.95 22.87 34.58
N PRO A 449 -18.70 23.18 35.01
CA PRO A 449 -17.89 24.18 34.33
C PRO A 449 -17.73 23.86 32.84
N TRP A 450 -18.08 24.82 31.98
CA TRP A 450 -18.04 24.60 30.52
C TRP A 450 -16.68 24.13 29.98
N PRO A 451 -15.50 24.51 30.53
CA PRO A 451 -14.23 23.96 30.06
C PRO A 451 -14.11 22.45 30.32
N LEU A 452 -14.70 21.96 31.42
CA LEU A 452 -14.75 20.53 31.72
C LEU A 452 -15.66 19.80 30.72
N VAL A 453 -16.81 20.38 30.39
CA VAL A 453 -17.69 19.85 29.34
C VAL A 453 -16.95 19.80 27.99
N SER A 454 -16.23 20.86 27.62
CA SER A 454 -15.39 20.88 26.42
C SER A 454 -14.33 19.78 26.42
N ALA A 455 -13.63 19.55 27.54
CA ALA A 455 -12.64 18.49 27.64
C ALA A 455 -13.26 17.09 27.46
N ILE A 456 -14.43 16.85 28.07
CA ILE A 456 -15.19 15.60 27.89
C ILE A 456 -15.58 15.42 26.43
N LEU A 457 -16.12 16.46 25.79
CA LEU A 457 -16.52 16.43 24.38
C LEU A 457 -15.33 16.14 23.46
N LEU A 458 -14.17 16.74 23.72
CA LEU A 458 -12.94 16.52 22.95
C LEU A 458 -12.51 15.04 22.97
N LEU A 459 -12.69 14.35 24.11
CA LEU A 459 -12.45 12.90 24.23
C LEU A 459 -13.59 12.06 23.63
N TRP A 460 -14.83 12.55 23.69
CA TRP A 460 -16.02 11.86 23.17
C TRP A 460 -16.04 11.81 21.64
N TRP A 461 -15.63 12.86 20.93
CA TRP A 461 -15.64 12.94 19.46
C TRP A 461 -15.01 11.73 18.74
N PRO A 462 -13.76 11.31 19.05
CA PRO A 462 -13.19 10.14 18.41
C PRO A 462 -13.91 8.84 18.81
N VAL A 463 -14.48 8.76 20.02
CA VAL A 463 -15.22 7.58 20.49
C VAL A 463 -16.54 7.44 19.74
N SER A 464 -17.32 8.52 19.63
CA SER A 464 -18.60 8.52 18.92
C SER A 464 -18.40 8.21 17.44
N ALA A 465 -17.38 8.77 16.79
CA ALA A 465 -17.02 8.45 15.41
C ALA A 465 -16.72 6.96 15.21
N ARG A 466 -15.94 6.35 16.12
CA ARG A 466 -15.64 4.90 16.08
C ARG A 466 -16.90 4.05 16.28
N LEU A 467 -17.76 4.42 17.22
CA LEU A 467 -19.03 3.72 17.46
C LEU A 467 -19.96 3.83 16.25
N HIS A 468 -20.07 5.02 15.66
CA HIS A 468 -20.82 5.25 14.43
C HIS A 468 -20.31 4.37 13.29
N LEU A 469 -18.99 4.29 13.06
CA LEU A 469 -18.43 3.41 12.04
C LEU A 469 -18.73 1.92 12.28
N LYS A 470 -18.74 1.46 13.55
CA LYS A 470 -19.14 0.09 13.90
C LYS A 470 -20.63 -0.16 13.61
N LEU A 471 -21.51 0.79 13.94
CA LEU A 471 -22.93 0.73 13.64
C LEU A 471 -23.17 0.71 12.13
N TYR A 472 -22.54 1.63 11.40
CA TYR A 472 -22.62 1.70 9.94
C TYR A 472 -22.13 0.41 9.29
N GLN A 473 -20.98 -0.14 9.72
CA GLN A 473 -20.48 -1.41 9.22
C GLN A 473 -21.49 -2.56 9.41
N ARG A 474 -22.15 -2.63 10.58
CA ARG A 474 -23.16 -3.65 10.88
C ARG A 474 -24.42 -3.43 10.04
N LEU A 475 -24.89 -2.19 9.92
CA LEU A 475 -26.01 -1.80 9.08
C LEU A 475 -25.76 -2.19 7.62
N SER A 476 -24.63 -1.80 7.04
CA SER A 476 -24.28 -2.09 5.64
C SER A 476 -24.13 -3.58 5.37
N LYS A 477 -23.49 -4.35 6.27
CA LYS A 477 -23.39 -5.81 6.14
C LYS A 477 -24.77 -6.47 6.17
N SER A 478 -25.61 -6.05 7.11
CA SER A 478 -26.96 -6.60 7.27
C SER A 478 -27.83 -6.27 6.05
N TRP A 479 -27.79 -5.01 5.59
CA TRP A 479 -28.49 -4.57 4.37
C TRP A 479 -28.03 -5.35 3.13
N LYS A 480 -26.71 -5.52 2.97
CA LYS A 480 -26.15 -6.30 1.87
C LYS A 480 -26.66 -7.74 1.88
N ASN A 481 -26.69 -8.38 3.05
CA ASN A 481 -27.20 -9.74 3.19
C ASN A 481 -28.71 -9.84 2.91
N LEU A 482 -29.51 -8.85 3.32
CA LEU A 482 -30.94 -8.78 3.00
C LEU A 482 -31.17 -8.62 1.50
N ARG A 483 -30.45 -7.70 0.85
CA ARG A 483 -30.53 -7.52 -0.61
C ARG A 483 -30.10 -8.79 -1.36
N LEU A 484 -29.04 -9.45 -0.89
CA LEU A 484 -28.60 -10.74 -1.43
C LEU A 484 -29.70 -11.81 -1.25
N TRP A 485 -30.35 -11.86 -0.09
CA TRP A 485 -31.45 -12.80 0.16
C TRP A 485 -32.59 -12.66 -0.87
N PHE A 486 -33.04 -11.44 -1.15
CA PHE A 486 -34.07 -11.20 -2.17
C PHE A 486 -33.60 -11.58 -3.56
N LYS A 487 -32.37 -11.21 -3.91
CA LYS A 487 -31.77 -11.50 -5.21
C LYS A 487 -31.60 -13.00 -5.46
N LEU A 488 -31.16 -13.76 -4.46
CA LEU A 488 -31.03 -15.22 -4.55
C LEU A 488 -32.39 -15.93 -4.77
N ARG A 489 -33.50 -15.23 -4.50
CA ARG A 489 -34.88 -15.74 -4.63
C ARG A 489 -35.67 -15.12 -5.78
N SER A 490 -35.10 -14.20 -6.56
CA SER A 490 -35.87 -13.45 -7.58
C SER A 490 -36.28 -14.30 -8.80
N GLY A 491 -35.68 -15.47 -8.98
CA GLY A 491 -35.90 -16.32 -10.16
C GLY A 491 -35.29 -15.77 -11.46
N GLN A 492 -34.64 -14.61 -11.41
CA GLN A 492 -34.07 -13.91 -12.58
C GLN A 492 -32.69 -14.42 -13.01
N ILE A 493 -32.09 -15.32 -12.23
CA ILE A 493 -30.73 -15.82 -12.44
C ILE A 493 -30.81 -17.34 -12.49
N GLU A 494 -30.32 -17.92 -13.59
CA GLU A 494 -30.12 -19.36 -13.77
C GLU A 494 -28.95 -19.83 -12.90
N TRP A 495 -29.23 -20.05 -11.61
CA TRP A 495 -28.21 -20.29 -10.58
C TRP A 495 -27.36 -21.53 -10.85
N ASP A 496 -27.99 -22.62 -11.30
CA ASP A 496 -27.28 -23.88 -11.51
C ASP A 496 -26.28 -23.76 -12.66
N SER A 497 -26.68 -23.09 -13.74
CA SER A 497 -25.78 -22.74 -14.86
C SER A 497 -24.63 -21.85 -14.41
N LEU A 498 -24.93 -20.77 -13.67
CA LEU A 498 -23.90 -19.83 -13.18
C LEU A 498 -22.89 -20.50 -12.24
N ILE A 499 -23.37 -21.34 -11.31
CA ILE A 499 -22.52 -22.08 -10.38
C ILE A 499 -21.68 -23.12 -11.13
N HIS A 500 -22.28 -23.82 -12.10
CA HIS A 500 -21.58 -24.79 -12.94
C HIS A 500 -20.47 -24.13 -13.76
N SER A 501 -20.77 -23.04 -14.48
CA SER A 501 -19.79 -22.27 -15.25
C SER A 501 -18.65 -21.76 -14.36
N HIS A 502 -18.99 -21.18 -13.20
CA HIS A 502 -18.01 -20.69 -12.24
C HIS A 502 -17.08 -21.80 -11.74
N ARG A 503 -17.65 -22.98 -11.41
CA ARG A 503 -16.88 -24.13 -10.95
C ARG A 503 -16.01 -24.72 -12.05
N SER A 504 -16.54 -24.83 -13.28
CA SER A 504 -15.81 -25.33 -14.44
C SER A 504 -14.56 -24.50 -14.69
N ILE A 505 -14.72 -23.18 -14.84
CA ILE A 505 -13.59 -22.24 -15.10
C ILE A 505 -12.58 -22.28 -13.96
N ALA A 506 -13.04 -22.25 -12.71
CA ALA A 506 -12.15 -22.28 -11.56
C ALA A 506 -11.40 -23.62 -11.40
N THR A 507 -12.02 -24.74 -11.76
CA THR A 507 -11.39 -26.08 -11.73
C THR A 507 -10.35 -26.20 -12.83
N GLU A 508 -10.68 -25.72 -14.03
CA GLU A 508 -9.77 -25.65 -15.17
C GLU A 508 -8.51 -24.84 -14.82
N MET A 509 -8.67 -23.61 -14.32
CA MET A 509 -7.53 -22.78 -13.88
C MET A 509 -6.73 -23.43 -12.72
N ALA A 510 -7.42 -24.09 -11.78
CA ALA A 510 -6.74 -24.77 -10.68
C ALA A 510 -5.95 -26.00 -11.16
N SER A 511 -6.47 -26.73 -12.15
CA SER A 511 -5.81 -27.88 -12.78
C SER A 511 -4.54 -27.46 -13.51
N ILE A 512 -4.62 -26.36 -14.28
CA ILE A 512 -3.48 -25.76 -14.97
C ILE A 512 -2.35 -25.48 -13.98
N GLY A 513 -2.65 -24.77 -12.90
CA GLY A 513 -1.66 -24.45 -11.87
C GLY A 513 -1.18 -25.65 -11.06
N SER A 514 -1.86 -26.81 -11.12
CA SER A 514 -1.43 -28.04 -10.43
C SER A 514 -0.46 -28.86 -11.28
N GLY A 515 -0.47 -28.68 -12.61
CA GLY A 515 0.50 -29.30 -13.51
C GLY A 515 1.84 -28.54 -13.61
N LEU A 516 1.98 -27.42 -12.88
CA LEU A 516 3.15 -26.55 -12.93
C LEU A 516 3.84 -26.43 -11.57
N VAL A 517 5.15 -26.19 -11.62
CA VAL A 517 5.95 -25.67 -10.51
C VAL A 517 5.88 -24.15 -10.56
N LEU A 518 5.31 -23.54 -9.53
CA LEU A 518 4.97 -22.11 -9.47
C LEU A 518 5.57 -21.43 -8.23
N PRO A 519 5.65 -20.08 -8.19
CA PRO A 519 6.16 -19.34 -7.04
C PRO A 519 5.61 -19.80 -5.69
N GLY A 520 6.50 -20.08 -4.74
CA GLY A 520 6.17 -20.55 -3.39
C GLY A 520 5.91 -22.06 -3.28
N ASP A 521 6.05 -22.84 -4.35
CA ASP A 521 6.13 -24.30 -4.23
C ASP A 521 7.49 -24.73 -3.61
N PRO A 522 7.58 -25.88 -2.92
CA PRO A 522 8.84 -26.33 -2.30
C PRO A 522 9.98 -26.55 -3.29
N ASP A 523 9.65 -26.90 -4.54
CA ASP A 523 10.55 -27.14 -5.66
C ASP A 523 10.71 -25.91 -6.59
N TRP A 524 10.20 -24.75 -6.17
CA TRP A 524 10.35 -23.50 -6.89
C TRP A 524 11.76 -22.93 -6.74
N ASN A 525 12.39 -22.61 -7.87
CA ASN A 525 13.63 -21.86 -7.90
C ASN A 525 13.31 -20.42 -8.32
N GLU A 526 13.63 -19.45 -7.46
CA GLU A 526 13.46 -18.03 -7.79
C GLU A 526 14.25 -17.68 -9.06
N PRO A 527 13.66 -16.92 -10.01
CA PRO A 527 14.33 -16.52 -11.25
C PRO A 527 15.64 -15.84 -10.94
N PRO A 528 16.73 -16.01 -11.71
CA PRO A 528 17.95 -15.23 -11.50
C PRO A 528 17.72 -13.75 -11.80
N ILE A 529 18.68 -12.89 -11.46
CA ILE A 529 18.52 -11.44 -11.63
C ILE A 529 18.30 -11.12 -13.11
N GLY A 530 17.27 -10.30 -13.39
CA GLY A 530 16.93 -9.90 -14.76
C GLY A 530 16.06 -10.91 -15.51
N LYS A 531 15.53 -11.94 -14.84
CA LYS A 531 14.54 -12.88 -15.38
C LYS A 531 13.20 -12.73 -14.68
N ASP A 532 12.10 -12.93 -15.40
CA ASP A 532 10.74 -12.90 -14.82
C ASP A 532 10.33 -14.29 -14.30
N ASP A 533 9.27 -14.35 -13.49
CA ASP A 533 8.79 -15.59 -12.86
C ASP A 533 8.37 -16.63 -13.90
N TRP A 534 7.71 -16.22 -14.99
CA TRP A 534 7.21 -17.16 -16.00
C TRP A 534 8.31 -17.93 -16.73
N GLU A 535 9.53 -17.36 -16.82
CA GLU A 535 10.69 -18.02 -17.45
C GLU A 535 11.21 -19.21 -16.62
N MET A 536 10.83 -19.29 -15.34
CA MET A 536 11.22 -20.36 -14.42
C MET A 536 10.12 -21.40 -14.18
N VAL A 537 8.94 -21.18 -14.77
CA VAL A 537 7.82 -22.11 -14.67
C VAL A 537 8.19 -23.39 -15.42
N ARG A 538 7.96 -24.52 -14.75
CA ARG A 538 8.24 -25.86 -15.28
C ARG A 538 7.03 -26.75 -15.10
N THR A 539 6.82 -27.70 -16.00
CA THR A 539 5.82 -28.74 -15.82
C THR A 539 6.25 -29.68 -14.70
N ARG A 540 5.30 -30.09 -13.85
CA ARG A 540 5.55 -31.15 -12.86
C ARG A 540 5.66 -32.47 -13.61
N ALA A 541 6.72 -33.23 -13.34
CA ALA A 541 6.81 -34.61 -13.81
C ALA A 541 5.61 -35.38 -13.23
N SER A 542 4.91 -36.10 -14.11
CA SER A 542 3.69 -36.85 -13.80
C SER A 542 3.94 -38.01 -12.85
#